data_AF-A0A946XWD4-F1
#
_entry.id   AF-A0A946XWD4-F1
#
_cell.length_a   1.000
_cell.length_b   1.000
_cell.length_c   1.000
_cell.angle_alpha   90.00
_cell.angle_beta   90.00
_cell.angle_gamma   90.00
#
_symmetry.space_group_name_H-M   'P 1'
#
loop_
_entity.id
_entity.type
_entity.pdbx_description
1 polymer ?
#
loop_
_entity_poly.entity_id
_entity_poly.type
_entity_poly.pdbx_seq_one_letter_code
_entity_poly.pdbx_strand_id
1 'polypeptide(L)'
;MAKYGVILKLSYKGKAIEEADVPIIVDALDLEEVLRTLEEDREIQIELEDFASQNYGELEFDAWKPIKIFQFILTEDGDIDEDNEPNVVWEV
;
A
#
# COMPACT_ATOMS: atom_id res chain seq x y z
N MET A 1 -13.49 -3.16 11.00
CA MET A 1 -12.81 -3.43 9.72
C MET A 1 -11.40 -3.89 10.06
N ALA A 2 -10.77 -4.71 9.23
CA ALA A 2 -9.37 -5.02 9.43
C ALA A 2 -8.51 -3.90 8.84
N LYS A 3 -7.35 -3.65 9.44
CA LYS A 3 -6.35 -2.74 8.86
C LYS A 3 -5.31 -3.58 8.14
N TYR A 4 -5.07 -3.24 6.89
CA TYR A 4 -4.03 -3.82 6.07
C TYR A 4 -2.99 -2.76 5.78
N GLY A 5 -1.72 -3.14 5.90
CA GLY A 5 -0.64 -2.37 5.31
C GLY A 5 -0.24 -2.97 3.98
N VAL A 6 -0.03 -2.11 2.99
CA VAL A 6 0.33 -2.49 1.63
C VAL A 6 1.64 -1.79 1.29
N ILE A 7 2.64 -2.55 0.85
CA ILE A 7 3.83 -1.98 0.21
C ILE A 7 3.62 -2.02 -1.29
N LEU A 8 3.64 -0.84 -1.90
CA LEU A 8 3.53 -0.65 -3.34
C LEU A 8 4.90 -0.36 -3.94
N LYS A 9 5.25 -1.05 -5.02
CA LYS A 9 6.46 -0.78 -5.80
C LYS A 9 6.14 0.19 -6.93
N LEU A 10 6.83 1.31 -6.98
CA LEU A 10 6.76 2.22 -8.12
C LEU A 10 7.47 1.60 -9.32
N SER A 11 6.89 1.83 -10.49
CA SER A 11 7.50 1.45 -11.76
C SER A 11 7.43 2.58 -12.78
N TYR A 12 8.51 2.67 -13.55
CA TYR A 12 8.67 3.59 -14.66
C TYR A 12 9.09 2.83 -15.91
N LYS A 13 8.40 3.06 -17.01
CA LYS A 13 8.50 2.33 -18.27
C LYS A 13 8.43 0.82 -18.08
N GLY A 14 7.54 0.36 -17.19
CA GLY A 14 7.37 -1.04 -16.84
C GLY A 14 8.53 -1.67 -16.06
N LYS A 15 9.48 -0.87 -15.54
CA LYS A 15 10.56 -1.34 -14.67
C LYS A 15 10.32 -0.89 -13.24
N ALA A 16 10.29 -1.84 -12.32
CA ALA A 16 10.29 -1.55 -10.89
C ALA A 16 11.56 -0.77 -10.51
N ILE A 17 11.41 0.22 -9.66
CA ILE A 17 12.53 1.04 -9.18
C ILE A 17 12.92 0.54 -7.79
N GLU A 18 14.18 0.12 -7.62
CA GLU A 18 14.65 -0.62 -6.44
C GLU A 18 14.40 0.10 -5.11
N GLU A 19 14.45 1.43 -5.08
CA GLU A 19 14.32 2.24 -3.86
C GLU A 19 12.97 2.96 -3.77
N ALA A 20 11.99 2.52 -4.57
CA ALA A 20 10.70 3.19 -4.73
C ALA A 20 9.54 2.38 -4.15
N ASP A 21 9.57 2.19 -2.83
CA ASP A 21 8.55 1.48 -2.07
C ASP A 21 7.66 2.49 -1.34
N VAL A 22 6.34 2.35 -1.50
CA VAL A 22 5.34 3.22 -0.87
C VAL A 22 4.51 2.39 0.10
N PRO A 23 4.66 2.60 1.42
CA PRO A 23 3.77 2.00 2.40
C PRO A 23 2.46 2.79 2.48
N ILE A 24 1.32 2.11 2.40
CA ILE A 24 0.00 2.70 2.68
C ILE A 24 -0.80 1.82 3.63
N ILE A 25 -1.80 2.40 4.29
CA ILE A 25 -2.73 1.69 5.18
C ILE A 25 -4.12 1.72 4.54
N VAL A 26 -4.77 0.55 4.47
CA VAL A 26 -6.10 0.37 3.90
C VAL A 26 -6.98 -0.30 4.94
N ASP A 27 -8.09 0.34 5.30
CA ASP A 27 -9.15 -0.28 6.08
C ASP A 27 -10.06 -1.08 5.13
N ALA A 28 -10.10 -2.40 5.30
CA ALA A 28 -10.86 -3.30 4.43
C ALA A 28 -11.40 -4.51 5.22
N LEU A 29 -12.38 -5.20 4.66
CA LEU A 29 -12.92 -6.44 5.21
C LEU A 29 -11.98 -7.63 4.94
N ASP A 30 -11.40 -7.68 3.75
CA ASP A 30 -10.59 -8.80 3.28
C ASP A 30 -9.60 -8.35 2.18
N LEU A 31 -8.73 -9.28 1.77
CA LEU A 31 -7.68 -9.02 0.78
C LEU A 31 -8.23 -8.61 -0.59
N GLU A 32 -9.41 -9.13 -0.99
CA GLU A 32 -10.02 -8.76 -2.27
C GLU A 32 -10.45 -7.29 -2.25
N GLU A 33 -11.05 -6.85 -1.14
CA GLU A 33 -11.42 -5.46 -0.94
C GLU A 33 -10.19 -4.53 -0.88
N VAL A 34 -9.06 -4.98 -0.31
CA VAL A 34 -7.79 -4.23 -0.34
C VAL A 34 -7.34 -3.99 -1.79
N LEU A 35 -7.26 -5.04 -2.60
CA LEU A 35 -6.81 -4.94 -3.99
C LEU A 35 -7.75 -4.07 -4.82
N ARG A 36 -9.06 -4.24 -4.62
CA ARG A 36 -10.08 -3.43 -5.26
C ARG A 36 -9.96 -1.94 -4.89
N THR A 37 -9.73 -1.66 -3.62
CA THR A 37 -9.51 -0.30 -3.11
C THR A 37 -8.25 0.32 -3.72
N LEU A 38 -7.16 -0.43 -3.84
CA LEU A 38 -5.95 0.05 -4.52
C LEU A 38 -6.19 0.44 -6.00
N GLU A 39 -7.06 -0.30 -6.70
CA GLU A 39 -7.36 -0.05 -8.13
C GLU A 39 -8.43 1.03 -8.36
N GLU A 40 -9.46 1.07 -7.53
CA GLU A 40 -10.64 1.93 -7.75
C GLU A 40 -10.62 3.21 -6.91
N ASP A 41 -9.90 3.25 -5.79
CA ASP A 41 -9.90 4.40 -4.91
C ASP A 41 -9.02 5.52 -5.48
N ARG A 42 -9.69 6.57 -5.94
CA ARG A 42 -9.04 7.73 -6.53
C ARG A 42 -8.19 8.49 -5.49
N GLU A 43 -8.58 8.50 -4.22
CA GLU A 43 -7.82 9.20 -3.18
C GLU A 43 -6.45 8.55 -3.02
N ILE A 44 -6.41 7.21 -2.96
CA ILE A 44 -5.16 6.45 -2.94
C ILE A 44 -4.31 6.74 -4.19
N GLN A 45 -4.92 6.77 -5.38
CA GLN A 45 -4.16 7.08 -6.61
C GLN A 45 -3.52 8.48 -6.53
N ILE A 46 -4.24 9.49 -6.04
CA ILE A 46 -3.73 10.85 -5.87
C ILE A 46 -2.60 10.90 -4.83
N GLU A 47 -2.75 10.21 -3.69
CA GLU A 47 -1.71 10.15 -2.65
C GLU A 47 -0.43 9.49 -3.17
N LEU A 48 -0.57 8.43 -3.98
CA LEU A 48 0.56 7.77 -4.61
C LEU A 48 1.27 8.68 -5.61
N GLU A 49 0.52 9.40 -6.45
CA GLU A 49 1.05 10.41 -7.36
C GLU A 49 1.79 11.52 -6.62
N ASP A 50 1.23 12.03 -5.53
CA ASP A 50 1.82 13.07 -4.72
C ASP A 50 3.10 12.59 -4.01
N PHE A 51 3.08 11.38 -3.41
CA PHE A 51 4.26 10.75 -2.82
C PHE A 51 5.37 10.58 -3.85
N ALA A 52 5.04 10.07 -5.03
CA ALA A 52 5.96 9.89 -6.14
C ALA A 52 6.63 11.21 -6.53
N SER A 53 5.81 12.25 -6.72
CA SER A 53 6.25 13.59 -7.11
C SER A 53 7.18 14.22 -6.06
N GLN A 54 6.82 14.09 -4.79
CA GLN A 54 7.61 14.65 -3.68
C GLN A 54 8.95 13.94 -3.48
N ASN A 55 8.99 12.61 -3.59
CA ASN A 55 10.17 11.81 -3.23
C ASN A 55 11.11 11.57 -4.42
N TYR A 56 10.57 11.53 -5.64
CA TYR A 56 11.33 11.15 -6.84
C TYR A 56 11.25 12.19 -7.96
N GLY A 57 10.56 13.32 -7.74
CA GLY A 57 10.40 14.43 -8.70
C GLY A 57 9.29 14.17 -9.73
N GLU A 58 9.24 14.99 -10.79
CA GLU A 58 8.30 14.86 -11.93
C GLU A 58 8.54 13.60 -12.80
N LEU A 59 9.03 12.50 -12.21
CA LEU A 59 9.05 11.22 -12.89
C LEU A 59 7.61 10.78 -13.17
N GLU A 60 7.28 10.61 -14.44
CA GLU A 60 5.98 10.11 -14.89
C GLU A 60 5.87 8.62 -14.61
N PHE A 61 5.55 8.22 -13.37
CA PHE A 61 5.32 6.82 -13.03
C PHE A 61 4.13 6.26 -13.82
N ASP A 62 4.30 5.08 -14.43
CA ASP A 62 3.27 4.45 -15.26
C ASP A 62 2.49 3.33 -14.55
N ALA A 63 3.00 2.83 -13.42
CA ALA A 63 2.26 1.90 -12.58
C ALA A 63 2.82 1.78 -11.14
N TRP A 64 1.92 1.41 -10.24
CA TRP A 64 2.16 1.00 -8.85
C TRP A 64 1.66 -0.43 -8.71
N LYS A 65 2.44 -1.34 -8.13
CA LYS A 65 2.00 -2.71 -7.89
C LYS A 65 2.23 -3.10 -6.43
N PRO A 66 1.25 -3.73 -5.76
CA PRO A 66 1.50 -4.26 -4.43
C PRO A 66 2.57 -5.35 -4.56
N ILE A 67 3.56 -5.31 -3.67
CA ILE A 67 4.59 -6.36 -3.56
C ILE A 67 4.46 -7.13 -2.24
N LYS A 68 3.80 -6.53 -1.25
CA LYS A 68 3.59 -7.14 0.06
C LYS A 68 2.36 -6.54 0.73
N ILE A 69 1.55 -7.40 1.35
CA ILE A 69 0.38 -7.00 2.13
C ILE A 69 0.42 -7.70 3.47
N PHE A 70 0.20 -6.94 4.52
CA PHE A 70 0.19 -7.40 5.90
C PHE A 70 -1.10 -6.98 6.59
N GLN A 71 -1.65 -7.87 7.41
CA GLN A 71 -2.82 -7.63 8.23
C GLN A 71 -2.37 -7.31 9.65
N PHE A 72 -2.75 -6.13 10.13
CA PHE A 72 -2.45 -5.72 11.49
C PHE A 72 -3.38 -6.40 12.49
N ILE A 73 -2.82 -6.72 13.66
CA ILE A 73 -3.61 -7.04 14.84
C ILE A 73 -4.12 -5.71 15.39
N LEU A 74 -5.41 -5.67 15.73
CA LEU A 74 -6.04 -4.49 16.31
C LEU A 74 -6.28 -4.70 17.80
N THR A 75 -6.11 -3.65 18.58
CA THR A 75 -6.51 -3.61 19.99
C THR A 75 -8.04 -3.65 20.12
N GLU A 76 -8.56 -3.80 21.34
CA GLU A 76 -10.00 -3.74 21.61
C GLU A 76 -10.63 -2.40 21.21
N ASP A 77 -9.86 -1.31 21.16
CA ASP A 77 -10.30 0.02 20.73
C ASP A 77 -10.29 0.18 19.19
N GLY A 78 -9.69 -0.78 18.47
CA GLY A 78 -9.58 -0.76 16.99
C GLY A 78 -8.32 -0.07 16.46
N ASP A 79 -7.41 0.36 17.33
CA ASP A 79 -6.07 0.84 16.96
C ASP A 79 -5.16 -0.32 16.56
N ILE A 80 -4.08 0.00 15.82
CA ILE A 80 -3.04 -0.98 15.50
C ILE A 80 -2.32 -1.36 16.79
N ASP A 81 -2.24 -2.66 17.06
CA ASP A 81 -1.48 -3.20 18.17
C ASP A 81 0.02 -3.19 17.82
N GLU A 82 0.74 -2.16 18.28
CA GLU A 82 2.17 -1.97 18.01
C GLU A 82 3.07 -2.99 18.73
N ASP A 83 2.54 -3.69 19.74
CA ASP A 83 3.25 -4.75 20.48
C ASP A 83 3.30 -6.07 19.70
N ASN A 84 2.50 -6.22 18.65
CA ASN A 84 2.47 -7.43 17.81
C ASN A 84 2.92 -7.17 16.38
N GLU A 85 3.70 -8.10 15.83
CA GLU A 85 4.08 -8.06 14.43
C GLU A 85 2.86 -8.35 13.53
N PRO A 86 2.67 -7.59 12.43
CA PRO A 86 1.55 -7.82 11.54
C PRO A 86 1.75 -9.12 10.74
N ASN A 87 0.65 -9.78 10.40
CA ASN A 87 0.69 -11.04 9.66
C ASN A 87 0.87 -10.76 8.18
N VAL A 88 1.90 -11.32 7.54
CA VAL A 88 2.02 -11.25 6.07
C VAL A 88 0.94 -12.15 5.46
N VAL A 89 0.00 -11.54 4.74
CA VAL A 89 -1.12 -12.24 4.10
C VAL A 89 -0.91 -12.44 2.61
N TRP A 90 0.01 -11.67 2.00
CA TRP A 90 0.35 -11.78 0.59
C TRP A 90 1.73 -11.16 0.28
N GLU A 91 2.51 -11.79 -0.61
CA GLU A 91 3.84 -11.34 -1.07
C GLU A 91 4.12 -11.92 -2.47
N VAL A 92 4.87 -11.19 -3.31
CA VAL A 92 5.26 -11.57 -4.70
C VAL A 92 6.76 -11.86 -4.82
#